data_AF-A0A9Q0TSK6-F1
#
_entry.id   AF-A0A9Q0TSK6-F1
#
_cell.length_a   1.000
_cell.length_b   1.000
_cell.length_c   1.000
_cell.angle_alpha   90.00
_cell.angle_beta   90.00
_cell.angle_gamma   90.00
#
_symmetry.space_group_name_H-M   'P 1'
#
loop_
_entity.id
_entity.type
_entity.pdbx_description
1 polymer ?
#
loop_
_entity_poly.entity_id
_entity_poly.type
_entity_poly.pdbx_seq_one_letter_code
_entity_poly.pdbx_strand_id
1 'polypeptide(L)'
;MLSTCSRQSLRTTQKGNPFSALLGDFLGRGIFNVDGDSWKFQRKMASLELGSVSIRMHAFDLIMSEIRSRLLPLLSSVADKQEVLDLQDVFRRFSFDNICKFSFGLDPGCLKLSLPACKIAAAFDTASKLSAERALAPSPIVWKIKRLLSIGSEK
;
A
#
# COMPACT_ATOMS: atom_id res chain seq x y z
N MET A 1 -24.04 27.33 -12.15
CA MET A 1 -24.60 26.10 -11.55
C MET A 1 -23.68 24.87 -11.65
N LEU A 2 -22.37 25.01 -11.91
CA LEU A 2 -21.43 23.88 -12.00
C LEU A 2 -20.32 23.88 -10.93
N SER A 3 -20.36 24.78 -9.94
CA SER A 3 -19.35 24.88 -8.88
C SER A 3 -19.76 24.22 -7.55
N THR A 4 -21.01 23.81 -7.39
CA THR A 4 -21.55 23.22 -6.15
C THR A 4 -21.50 21.69 -6.11
N CYS A 5 -21.39 21.02 -7.26
CA CYS A 5 -21.42 19.55 -7.33
C CYS A 5 -20.14 18.88 -6.76
N SER A 6 -19.02 19.60 -6.65
CA SER A 6 -17.77 19.06 -6.08
C SER A 6 -17.78 19.01 -4.53
N ARG A 7 -18.57 19.85 -3.85
CA ARG A 7 -18.56 19.94 -2.37
C ARG A 7 -19.61 19.07 -1.67
N GLN A 8 -20.68 18.67 -2.36
CA GLN A 8 -21.76 17.89 -1.73
C GLN A 8 -21.52 16.37 -1.73
N SER A 9 -20.65 15.84 -2.60
CA SER A 9 -20.43 14.39 -2.74
C SER A 9 -19.52 13.74 -1.68
N LEU A 10 -18.90 14.52 -0.79
CA LEU A 10 -18.01 13.98 0.27
C LEU A 10 -18.72 13.67 1.60
N ARG A 11 -20.05 13.83 1.69
CA ARG A 11 -20.78 13.65 2.95
C ARG A 11 -21.11 12.19 3.31
N THR A 12 -20.94 11.23 2.41
CA THR A 12 -21.43 9.86 2.64
C THR A 12 -20.51 8.74 2.11
N THR A 13 -19.18 8.90 2.13
CA THR A 13 -18.28 7.74 2.03
C THR A 13 -18.25 7.00 3.36
N GLN A 14 -19.30 6.25 3.65
CA GLN A 14 -19.24 5.15 4.61
C GLN A 14 -18.75 3.93 3.83
N LYS A 15 -17.52 3.48 4.09
CA LYS A 15 -17.02 2.20 3.57
C LYS A 15 -17.86 1.04 4.10
N GLY A 16 -18.48 1.25 5.27
CA GLY A 16 -19.45 0.35 5.87
C GLY A 16 -18.80 -0.65 6.80
N ASN A 17 -19.60 -1.15 7.74
CA ASN A 17 -19.20 -2.11 8.77
C ASN A 17 -18.45 -3.36 8.24
N PRO A 18 -18.82 -3.95 7.08
CA PRO A 18 -18.10 -5.10 6.52
C PRO A 18 -16.66 -4.76 6.16
N PHE A 19 -16.43 -3.60 5.54
CA PHE A 19 -15.10 -3.18 5.10
C PHE A 19 -14.14 -2.96 6.28
N SER A 20 -14.67 -2.41 7.38
CA SER A 20 -13.90 -2.18 8.61
C SER A 20 -13.40 -3.46 9.28
N ALA A 21 -14.23 -4.52 9.24
CA ALA A 21 -13.94 -5.82 9.81
C ALA A 21 -13.00 -6.64 8.92
N LEU A 22 -13.09 -6.47 7.60
CA LEU A 22 -12.28 -7.19 6.61
C LEU A 22 -10.82 -6.72 6.61
N LEU A 23 -10.61 -5.40 6.62
CA LEU A 23 -9.27 -4.81 6.59
C LEU A 23 -8.73 -4.45 7.97
N GLY A 24 -9.53 -4.62 9.03
CA GLY A 24 -9.12 -4.27 10.40
C GLY A 24 -7.85 -4.97 10.87
N ASP A 25 -7.67 -6.25 10.56
CA ASP A 25 -6.44 -7.00 10.91
C ASP A 25 -5.22 -6.54 10.10
N PHE A 26 -5.43 -5.98 8.90
CA PHE A 26 -4.35 -5.62 7.97
C PHE A 26 -3.97 -4.12 8.02
N LEU A 27 -4.97 -3.23 8.04
CA LEU A 27 -4.83 -1.78 7.99
C LEU A 27 -5.21 -1.09 9.32
N GLY A 28 -5.60 -1.86 10.34
CA GLY A 28 -5.95 -1.34 11.67
C GLY A 28 -7.17 -0.42 11.66
N ARG A 29 -7.20 0.56 12.58
CA ARG A 29 -8.20 1.65 12.61
C ARG A 29 -7.66 2.94 12.00
N GLY A 30 -6.82 2.81 10.97
CA GLY A 30 -6.23 3.95 10.25
C GLY A 30 -7.20 4.59 9.26
N ILE A 31 -6.72 5.60 8.54
CA ILE A 31 -7.49 6.41 7.58
C ILE A 31 -8.18 5.56 6.48
N PHE A 32 -7.62 4.40 6.18
CA PHE A 32 -8.20 3.45 5.22
C PHE A 32 -9.38 2.67 5.78
N ASN A 33 -9.54 2.59 7.10
CA ASN A 33 -10.55 1.74 7.74
C ASN A 33 -11.65 2.51 8.47
N VAL A 34 -11.38 3.73 8.97
CA VAL A 34 -12.38 4.56 9.65
C VAL A 34 -13.33 5.25 8.66
N ASP A 35 -14.53 5.58 9.15
CA ASP A 35 -15.61 6.26 8.42
C ASP A 35 -15.99 7.58 9.11
N GLY A 36 -16.82 8.39 8.44
CA GLY A 36 -17.47 9.56 9.04
C GLY A 36 -16.50 10.66 9.46
N ASP A 37 -16.74 11.25 10.63
CA ASP A 37 -15.96 12.40 11.11
C ASP A 37 -14.53 12.00 11.51
N SER A 38 -14.31 10.77 11.99
CA SER A 38 -12.97 10.24 12.25
C SER A 38 -12.14 10.16 10.96
N TRP A 39 -12.75 9.71 9.85
CA TRP A 39 -12.07 9.73 8.54
C TRP A 39 -11.76 11.14 8.07
N LYS A 40 -12.71 12.08 8.19
CA LYS A 40 -12.48 13.49 7.82
C LYS A 40 -11.34 14.09 8.62
N PHE A 41 -11.30 13.81 9.93
CA PHE A 41 -10.24 14.28 10.82
C PHE A 41 -8.88 13.72 10.42
N GLN A 42 -8.76 12.39 10.30
CA GLN A 42 -7.50 11.74 9.91
C GLN A 42 -7.04 12.17 8.52
N ARG A 43 -7.96 12.32 7.55
CA ARG A 43 -7.66 12.82 6.20
C ARG A 43 -7.16 14.24 6.22
N LYS A 44 -7.80 15.13 6.99
CA LYS A 44 -7.37 16.52 7.11
C LYS A 44 -5.95 16.59 7.68
N MET A 45 -5.67 15.84 8.74
CA MET A 45 -4.32 15.78 9.33
C MET A 45 -3.31 15.23 8.33
N ALA A 46 -3.57 14.08 7.71
CA ALA A 46 -2.66 13.50 6.72
C ALA A 46 -2.39 14.43 5.53
N SER A 47 -3.41 15.14 5.03
CA SER A 47 -3.23 16.10 3.92
C SER A 47 -2.39 17.31 4.31
N LEU A 48 -2.44 17.76 5.56
CA LEU A 48 -1.58 18.85 6.04
C LEU A 48 -0.13 18.40 6.15
N GLU A 49 0.12 17.25 6.79
CA GLU A 49 1.46 16.70 6.98
C GLU A 49 2.13 16.37 5.63
N LEU A 50 1.44 15.59 4.78
CA LEU A 50 1.95 15.20 3.46
C LEU A 50 1.99 16.35 2.46
N GLY A 51 1.19 17.40 2.68
CA GLY A 51 1.18 18.60 1.85
C GLY A 51 2.33 19.57 2.14
N SER A 52 2.98 19.43 3.30
CA SER A 52 4.07 20.31 3.71
C SER A 52 5.23 20.26 2.72
N VAL A 53 5.90 21.40 2.51
CA VAL A 53 7.05 21.48 1.59
C VAL A 53 8.18 20.57 2.05
N SER A 54 8.46 20.52 3.36
CA SER A 54 9.52 19.69 3.92
C SER A 54 9.31 18.20 3.62
N ILE A 55 8.09 17.67 3.81
CA ILE A 55 7.78 16.26 3.54
C ILE A 55 7.86 15.96 2.04
N ARG A 56 7.37 16.87 1.18
CA ARG A 56 7.47 16.69 -0.28
C ARG A 56 8.90 16.72 -0.78
N MET A 57 9.74 17.60 -0.24
CA MET A 57 11.18 17.63 -0.55
C MET A 57 11.87 16.36 -0.08
N HIS A 58 11.59 15.90 1.14
CA HIS A 58 12.14 14.65 1.65
C HIS A 58 11.74 13.44 0.79
N ALA A 59 10.46 13.35 0.38
CA ALA A 59 9.99 12.33 -0.53
C ALA A 59 10.71 12.39 -1.89
N PHE A 60 10.90 13.61 -2.43
CA PHE A 60 11.63 13.81 -3.68
C PHE A 60 13.09 13.35 -3.58
N ASP A 61 13.78 13.71 -2.50
CA ASP A 61 15.18 13.31 -2.27
C ASP A 61 15.33 11.80 -2.14
N LEU A 62 14.42 11.14 -1.41
CA LEU A 62 14.36 9.68 -1.31
C LEU A 62 14.17 9.01 -2.67
N ILE A 63 13.18 9.47 -3.45
CA ILE A 63 12.88 8.93 -4.78
C ILE A 63 14.05 9.15 -5.73
N MET A 64 14.64 10.34 -5.74
CA MET A 64 15.76 10.66 -6.63
C MET A 64 17.01 9.85 -6.27
N SER A 65 17.24 9.61 -4.98
CA SER A 65 18.31 8.72 -4.49
C SER A 65 18.09 7.28 -4.97
N GLU A 66 16.87 6.75 -4.86
CA GLU A 66 16.55 5.39 -5.32
C GLU A 66 16.71 5.25 -6.85
N ILE A 67 16.29 6.28 -7.61
CA ILE A 67 16.46 6.32 -9.06
C ILE A 67 17.94 6.25 -9.44
N ARG A 68 18.76 7.13 -8.86
CA ARG A 68 20.19 7.24 -9.19
C ARG A 68 21.00 6.04 -8.74
N SER A 69 20.70 5.50 -7.56
CA SER A 69 21.52 4.44 -6.95
C SER A 69 21.14 3.03 -7.40
N ARG A 70 19.89 2.80 -7.85
CA ARG A 70 19.40 1.46 -8.15
C ARG A 70 18.68 1.36 -9.49
N LEU A 71 17.66 2.19 -9.74
CA LEU A 71 16.85 2.04 -10.95
C LEU A 71 17.66 2.30 -12.24
N LEU A 72 18.44 3.37 -12.28
CA LEU A 72 19.27 3.67 -13.44
C LEU A 72 20.36 2.61 -13.66
N PRO A 73 21.16 2.21 -12.65
CA PRO A 73 22.11 1.11 -12.80
C PRO A 73 21.48 -0.22 -13.26
N LEU A 74 20.26 -0.51 -12.77
CA LEU A 74 19.50 -1.69 -13.16
C LEU A 74 19.18 -1.67 -14.66
N LEU A 75 18.58 -0.57 -15.13
CA LEU A 75 18.18 -0.40 -16.53
C LEU A 75 19.40 -0.40 -17.45
N SER A 76 20.49 0.26 -17.05
CA SER A 76 21.76 0.22 -17.79
C SER A 76 22.33 -1.19 -17.90
N SER A 77 22.40 -1.93 -16.79
CA SER A 77 22.94 -3.30 -16.81
C SER A 77 22.11 -4.25 -17.68
N VAL A 78 20.80 -4.07 -17.74
CA VAL A 78 19.92 -4.90 -18.58
C VAL A 78 20.08 -4.53 -20.05
N ALA A 79 20.17 -3.23 -20.35
CA ALA A 79 20.39 -2.72 -21.70
C ALA A 79 21.71 -3.26 -22.29
N ASP A 80 22.79 -3.29 -21.49
CA ASP A 80 24.09 -3.82 -21.90
C ASP A 80 24.05 -5.33 -22.20
N LYS A 81 23.22 -6.08 -21.47
CA LYS A 81 23.07 -7.54 -21.62
C LYS A 81 22.00 -7.95 -22.64
N GLN A 82 21.26 -6.99 -23.20
CA GLN A 82 20.10 -7.23 -24.06
C GLN A 82 19.07 -8.19 -23.43
N GLU A 83 18.88 -8.11 -22.12
CA GLU A 83 17.92 -8.93 -21.38
C GLU A 83 16.51 -8.32 -21.43
N VAL A 84 15.48 -9.18 -21.40
CA VAL A 84 14.09 -8.74 -21.28
C VAL A 84 13.77 -8.45 -19.81
N LEU A 85 13.17 -7.28 -19.56
CA LEU A 85 12.81 -6.83 -18.22
C LEU A 85 11.31 -6.62 -18.10
N ASP A 86 10.71 -7.19 -17.05
CA ASP A 86 9.34 -6.88 -16.68
C ASP A 86 9.30 -5.55 -15.91
N LEU A 87 8.90 -4.49 -16.61
CA LEU A 87 8.76 -3.16 -16.02
C LEU A 87 7.68 -3.09 -14.92
N GLN A 88 6.67 -3.97 -14.96
CA GLN A 88 5.64 -4.01 -13.92
C GLN A 88 6.24 -4.47 -12.60
N ASP A 89 7.02 -5.55 -12.61
CA ASP A 89 7.71 -6.06 -11.42
C ASP A 89 8.74 -5.05 -10.89
N VAL A 90 9.50 -4.42 -11.80
CA VAL A 90 10.49 -3.38 -11.45
C VAL A 90 9.84 -2.19 -10.75
N PHE A 91 8.79 -1.61 -11.33
CA PHE A 91 8.11 -0.45 -10.72
C PHE A 91 7.37 -0.81 -9.44
N ARG A 92 6.88 -2.05 -9.33
CA ARG A 92 6.30 -2.55 -8.09
C ARG A 92 7.35 -2.59 -6.97
N ARG A 93 8.54 -3.15 -7.23
CA ARG A 93 9.65 -3.20 -6.28
C ARG A 93 10.17 -1.80 -5.92
N PHE A 94 10.35 -0.95 -6.92
CA PHE A 94 10.75 0.45 -6.74
C PHE A 94 9.76 1.23 -5.86
N SER A 95 8.45 1.08 -6.11
CA SER A 95 7.43 1.76 -5.31
C SER A 95 7.41 1.25 -3.88
N PHE A 96 7.58 -0.07 -3.68
CA PHE A 96 7.63 -0.68 -2.36
C PHE A 96 8.84 -0.18 -1.55
N ASP A 97 10.04 -0.17 -2.14
CA ASP A 97 11.25 0.35 -1.50
C ASP A 97 11.06 1.82 -1.07
N ASN A 98 10.50 2.66 -1.95
CA ASN A 98 10.24 4.07 -1.64
C ASN A 98 9.20 4.26 -0.52
N ILE A 99 8.10 3.52 -0.55
CA ILE A 99 7.05 3.62 0.48
C ILE A 99 7.57 3.12 1.82
N CYS A 100 8.37 2.04 1.85
CA CYS A 100 8.98 1.54 3.08
C CYS A 100 9.98 2.52 3.67
N LYS A 101 10.83 3.14 2.84
CA LYS A 101 11.77 4.18 3.28
C LYS A 101 11.02 5.39 3.83
N PHE A 102 10.04 5.88 3.09
CA PHE A 102 9.28 7.06 3.46
C PHE A 102 8.43 6.86 4.72
N SER A 103 7.75 5.72 4.83
CA SER A 103 6.76 5.48 5.90
C SER A 103 7.35 4.86 7.16
N PHE A 104 8.38 4.01 7.01
CA PHE A 104 8.94 3.21 8.11
C PHE A 104 10.43 3.47 8.35
N GLY A 105 11.10 4.26 7.49
CA GLY A 105 12.56 4.43 7.56
C GLY A 105 13.34 3.15 7.23
N LEU A 106 12.68 2.15 6.64
CA LEU A 106 13.28 0.85 6.32
C LEU A 106 13.66 0.79 4.85
N ASP A 107 14.85 0.28 4.54
CA ASP A 107 15.30 0.00 3.16
C ASP A 107 15.28 -1.51 2.91
N PRO A 108 14.21 -2.06 2.32
CA PRO A 108 14.10 -3.49 2.11
C PRO A 108 14.92 -3.99 0.91
N GLY A 109 15.39 -3.09 0.03
CA GLY A 109 16.33 -3.44 -1.02
C GLY A 109 15.74 -4.32 -2.13
N CYS A 110 14.43 -4.30 -2.34
CA CYS A 110 13.71 -5.23 -3.19
C CYS A 110 14.06 -5.06 -4.70
N LEU A 111 14.57 -3.89 -5.10
CA LEU A 111 14.95 -3.57 -6.49
C LEU A 111 16.25 -4.25 -6.97
N LYS A 112 17.02 -4.90 -6.09
CA LYS A 112 18.23 -5.64 -6.50
C LYS A 112 17.82 -6.97 -7.16
N LEU A 113 18.10 -7.12 -8.46
CA LEU A 113 17.80 -8.33 -9.26
C LEU A 113 18.35 -9.64 -8.67
N SER A 114 19.41 -9.57 -7.87
CA SER A 114 20.05 -10.74 -7.25
C SER A 114 19.35 -11.27 -6.01
N LEU A 115 18.31 -10.58 -5.51
CA LEU A 115 17.62 -10.97 -4.29
C LEU A 115 16.25 -11.60 -4.60
N PRO A 116 15.88 -12.69 -3.89
CA PRO A 116 14.53 -13.25 -3.98
C PRO A 116 13.49 -12.21 -3.59
N ALA A 117 12.24 -12.44 -4.01
CA ALA A 117 11.10 -11.58 -3.69
C ALA A 117 11.13 -11.17 -2.21
N CYS A 118 11.08 -9.85 -1.98
CA CYS A 118 11.19 -9.24 -0.67
C CYS A 118 10.24 -9.90 0.33
N LYS A 119 10.76 -10.43 1.46
CA LYS A 119 9.91 -11.10 2.46
C LYS A 119 8.77 -10.21 2.95
N ILE A 120 9.02 -8.91 3.10
CA ILE A 120 8.00 -7.94 3.51
C ILE A 120 6.97 -7.72 2.39
N ALA A 121 7.40 -7.62 1.14
CA ALA A 121 6.48 -7.52 0.01
C ALA A 121 5.59 -8.77 -0.11
N ALA A 122 6.18 -9.96 0.04
CA ALA A 122 5.45 -11.23 0.03
C ALA A 122 4.46 -11.33 1.20
N ALA A 123 4.83 -10.89 2.41
CA ALA A 123 3.94 -10.84 3.56
C ALA A 123 2.78 -9.85 3.32
N PHE A 124 3.06 -8.68 2.76
CA PHE A 124 2.06 -7.67 2.41
C PHE A 124 1.08 -8.18 1.35
N ASP A 125 1.59 -8.85 0.31
CA ASP A 125 0.77 -9.47 -0.72
C ASP A 125 -0.12 -10.57 -0.16
N THR A 126 0.42 -11.39 0.74
CA THR A 126 -0.33 -12.46 1.40
C THR A 126 -1.45 -11.87 2.25
N ALA A 127 -1.15 -10.86 3.07
CA ALA A 127 -2.16 -10.19 3.89
C ALA A 127 -3.23 -9.48 3.05
N SER A 128 -2.83 -8.85 1.93
CA SER A 128 -3.75 -8.23 0.96
C SER A 128 -4.67 -9.26 0.31
N LYS A 129 -4.10 -10.39 -0.15
CA LYS A 129 -4.85 -11.49 -0.75
C LYS A 129 -5.84 -12.09 0.25
N LEU A 130 -5.41 -12.36 1.47
CA LEU A 130 -6.29 -12.87 2.53
C LEU A 130 -7.43 -11.90 2.82
N SER A 131 -7.13 -10.61 2.93
CA SER A 131 -8.16 -9.59 3.12
C SER A 131 -9.18 -9.56 1.98
N ALA A 132 -8.73 -9.74 0.73
CA ALA A 132 -9.61 -9.83 -0.44
C ALA A 132 -10.42 -11.13 -0.46
N GLU A 133 -9.84 -12.27 -0.10
CA GLU A 133 -10.55 -13.56 0.02
C GLU A 133 -11.68 -13.49 1.06
N ARG A 134 -11.44 -12.81 2.19
CA ARG A 134 -12.49 -12.56 3.20
C ARG A 134 -13.64 -11.74 2.62
N ALA A 135 -13.36 -10.78 1.73
CA ALA A 135 -14.35 -9.92 1.11
C ALA A 135 -15.20 -10.65 0.06
N LEU A 136 -14.61 -11.65 -0.62
CA LEU A 136 -15.29 -12.49 -1.62
C LEU A 136 -16.01 -13.69 -0.99
N ALA A 137 -15.83 -13.93 0.32
CA ALA A 137 -16.50 -15.03 0.99
C ALA A 137 -18.03 -14.83 1.03
N PRO A 138 -18.82 -15.91 0.83
CA PRO A 138 -20.28 -15.81 0.75
C PRO A 138 -20.94 -15.35 2.05
N SER A 139 -20.25 -15.45 3.19
CA SER A 139 -20.71 -14.89 4.47
C SER A 139 -19.53 -14.53 5.38
N PRO A 140 -19.60 -13.42 6.15
CA PRO A 140 -18.58 -13.03 7.14
C PRO A 140 -18.35 -14.05 8.26
N ILE A 141 -19.25 -15.01 8.43
CA ILE A 141 -19.14 -16.05 9.46
C ILE A 141 -18.14 -17.13 9.04
N VAL A 142 -18.00 -17.38 7.73
CA VAL A 142 -17.16 -18.46 7.19
C VAL A 142 -15.68 -18.24 7.53
N TRP A 143 -15.15 -17.03 7.32
CA TRP A 143 -13.76 -16.75 7.65
C TRP A 143 -13.51 -16.71 9.16
N LYS A 144 -14.50 -16.25 9.96
CA LYS A 144 -14.41 -16.28 11.42
C LYS A 144 -14.35 -17.71 11.97
N ILE A 145 -15.13 -18.64 11.41
CA ILE A 145 -15.08 -20.06 11.77
C ILE A 145 -13.74 -20.67 11.34
N LYS A 146 -13.26 -20.39 10.12
CA LYS A 146 -11.95 -20.85 9.66
C LYS A 146 -10.81 -20.39 10.58
N ARG A 147 -10.85 -19.13 11.02
CA ARG A 147 -9.91 -18.56 11.99
C ARG A 147 -10.02 -19.22 13.37
N LEU A 148 -11.24 -19.45 13.87
CA LEU A 148 -11.47 -20.11 15.16
C LEU A 148 -10.93 -21.55 15.19
N LEU A 149 -11.01 -22.26 14.07
CA LEU A 149 -10.54 -23.64 13.93
C LEU A 149 -9.08 -23.74 13.43
N SER A 150 -8.40 -22.61 13.16
CA SER A 150 -7.07 -22.56 12.54
C SER A 150 -6.96 -23.42 11.27
N ILE A 151 -7.96 -23.32 10.38
CA ILE A 151 -8.05 -24.11 9.14
C ILE A 151 -7.70 -23.25 7.93
N GLY A 152 -6.83 -23.78 7.06
CA GLY A 152 -6.52 -23.18 5.75
C GLY A 152 -5.58 -21.98 5.83
N SER A 153 -5.91 -20.93 5.06
CA SER A 153 -5.11 -19.70 4.95
C SER A 153 -5.29 -18.73 6.12
N GLU A 154 -6.26 -19.00 7.01
CA GLU A 154 -6.62 -18.19 8.19
C GLU A 154 -6.01 -18.73 9.50
N LYS A 155 -4.80 -19.33 9.42
CA LYS A 155 -4.04 -19.83 10.57
C LYS A 155 -3.31 -18.73 11.34
#